data_AF-A0A0U4ZE94-F1
#
_entry.id   AF-A0A0U4ZE94-F1
#
_cell.length_a   1.000
_cell.length_b   1.000
_cell.length_c   1.000
_cell.angle_alpha   90.00
_cell.angle_beta   90.00
_cell.angle_gamma   90.00
#
_symmetry.space_group_name_H-M   'P 1'
#
loop_
_entity.id
_entity.type
_entity.pdbx_description
1 polymer ?
#
loop_
_entity_poly.entity_id
_entity_poly.type
_entity_poly.pdbx_seq_one_letter_code
_entity_poly.pdbx_strand_id
1 'polypeptide(L)'
;MISEARKADGLSEDVIADVHPNRPDFRGFAIGENIISFQADPSFEELEAAGAVVQKHDKAHTVLDDFFLISGEIPRRTPYETGLKHGMRFDKSDSEWTSDESIIDERFIMCNVKDKGIVMLTGCSHAGVVNCTQHALELAGRSVPLHAVIGGFHLATSDTAQMESSIKDLLKLDPAVLLPGHCTGWRAKFAIEKQRPGMLVPCSVGYNIIF
;
A
#
# COMPACT_ATOMS: atom_id res chain seq x y z
N MET A 1 -17.81 14.67 10.77
CA MET A 1 -16.34 14.53 10.87
C MET A 1 -15.99 13.30 11.72
N ILE A 2 -14.84 12.65 11.51
CA ILE A 2 -14.43 11.43 12.26
C ILE A 2 -14.45 11.69 13.78
N SER A 3 -13.98 12.86 14.20
CA SER A 3 -13.99 13.32 15.59
C SER A 3 -15.41 13.41 16.19
N GLU A 4 -16.38 13.93 15.44
CA GLU A 4 -17.78 14.00 15.87
C GLU A 4 -18.41 12.61 16.04
N ALA A 5 -18.10 11.68 15.13
CA ALA A 5 -18.56 10.29 15.24
C ALA A 5 -17.95 9.59 16.46
N ARG A 6 -16.64 9.74 16.69
CA ARG A 6 -15.94 9.19 17.86
C ARG A 6 -16.50 9.74 19.18
N LYS A 7 -16.80 11.04 19.21
CA LYS A 7 -17.43 11.69 20.37
C LYS A 7 -18.83 11.13 20.66
N ALA A 8 -19.62 10.87 19.63
CA ALA A 8 -20.94 10.24 19.78
C ALA A 8 -20.84 8.83 20.40
N ASP A 9 -19.74 8.12 20.12
CA ASP A 9 -19.46 6.77 20.63
C ASP A 9 -18.66 6.74 21.94
N GLY A 10 -18.34 7.90 22.54
CA GLY A 10 -17.55 7.99 23.78
C GLY A 10 -16.07 7.58 23.64
N LEU A 11 -15.55 7.55 22.41
CA LEU A 11 -14.15 7.26 22.12
C LEU A 11 -13.28 8.50 22.29
N SER A 12 -11.97 8.32 22.53
CA SER A 12 -11.00 9.43 22.61
C SER A 12 -11.15 10.39 21.43
N GLU A 13 -11.13 11.70 21.71
CA GLU A 13 -11.17 12.74 20.66
C GLU A 13 -9.92 12.73 19.77
N ASP A 14 -8.83 12.11 20.23
CA ASP A 14 -7.57 12.03 19.49
C ASP A 14 -7.71 11.14 18.25
N VAL A 15 -7.52 11.73 17.07
CA VAL A 15 -7.39 11.02 15.80
C VAL A 15 -5.91 10.90 15.48
N ILE A 16 -5.36 9.69 15.54
CA ILE A 16 -3.95 9.46 15.23
C ILE A 16 -3.75 9.50 13.71
N ALA A 17 -2.83 10.36 13.26
CA ALA A 17 -2.30 10.33 11.90
C ALA A 17 -0.93 9.65 11.92
N ASP A 18 -0.93 8.35 11.60
CA ASP A 18 0.32 7.59 11.46
C ASP A 18 0.96 7.82 10.08
N VAL A 19 2.13 8.44 10.05
CA VAL A 19 2.79 8.91 8.83
C VAL A 19 4.26 8.52 8.81
N HIS A 20 4.80 8.37 7.61
CA HIS A 20 6.24 8.20 7.44
C HIS A 20 6.96 9.55 7.69
N PRO A 21 8.11 9.60 8.40
CA PRO A 21 8.80 10.85 8.67
C PRO A 21 9.43 11.49 7.42
N ASN A 22 9.87 10.69 6.44
CA ASN A 22 10.52 11.14 5.20
C ASN A 22 9.56 11.17 3.99
N ARG A 23 8.34 11.63 4.21
CA ARG A 23 7.37 11.88 3.14
C ARG A 23 7.68 13.21 2.45
N PRO A 24 7.42 13.33 1.14
CA PRO A 24 7.70 14.57 0.42
C PRO A 24 6.64 15.66 0.70
N ASP A 25 6.96 16.90 0.34
CA ASP A 25 5.99 17.98 0.28
C ASP A 25 5.06 17.82 -0.94
N PHE A 26 5.64 17.41 -2.08
CA PHE A 26 4.90 17.11 -3.30
C PHE A 26 5.44 15.86 -3.95
N ARG A 27 4.52 15.11 -4.57
CA ARG A 27 4.85 14.07 -5.55
C ARG A 27 4.52 14.55 -6.95
N GLY A 28 5.14 13.93 -7.93
CA GLY A 28 4.88 14.21 -9.33
C GLY A 28 5.45 13.14 -10.25
N PHE A 29 5.35 13.42 -11.55
CA PHE A 29 5.94 12.58 -12.60
C PHE A 29 6.74 13.42 -13.57
N ALA A 30 7.90 12.90 -13.99
CA ALA A 30 8.64 13.46 -15.10
C ALA A 30 8.04 13.00 -16.44
N ILE A 31 7.86 13.94 -17.36
CA ILE A 31 7.48 13.70 -18.76
C ILE A 31 8.45 14.47 -19.66
N GLY A 32 9.48 13.77 -20.13
CA GLY A 32 10.62 14.40 -20.78
C GLY A 32 11.35 15.32 -19.80
N GLU A 33 11.49 16.59 -20.15
CA GLU A 33 12.13 17.61 -19.31
C GLU A 33 11.15 18.30 -18.34
N ASN A 34 9.85 18.03 -18.46
CA ASN A 34 8.81 18.65 -17.63
C ASN A 34 8.46 17.77 -16.43
N ILE A 35 8.07 18.40 -15.32
CA ILE A 35 7.54 17.71 -14.15
C ILE A 35 6.08 18.11 -13.95
N ILE A 36 5.21 17.12 -13.89
CA ILE A 36 3.81 17.30 -13.51
C ILE A 36 3.71 17.07 -12.01
N SER A 37 3.53 18.14 -11.25
CA SER A 37 3.26 18.06 -9.82
C SER A 37 1.84 17.60 -9.54
N PHE A 38 1.68 16.82 -8.48
CA PHE A 38 0.41 16.56 -7.83
C PHE A 38 0.11 17.60 -6.76
N GLN A 39 -1.02 17.41 -6.08
CA GLN A 39 -1.36 18.20 -4.89
C GLN A 39 -0.32 17.98 -3.79
N ALA A 40 -0.11 19.01 -2.97
CA ALA A 40 0.76 18.91 -1.81
C ALA A 40 0.23 17.84 -0.86
N ASP A 41 1.14 17.05 -0.29
CA ASP A 41 0.79 16.22 0.85
C ASP A 41 0.69 17.13 2.08
N PRO A 42 -0.34 17.00 2.94
CA PRO A 42 -0.59 17.92 4.06
C PRO A 42 0.58 17.90 5.05
N SER A 43 1.19 19.03 5.40
CA SER A 43 2.34 19.07 6.33
C SER A 43 1.99 18.47 7.71
N PHE A 44 3.01 18.17 8.53
CA PHE A 44 2.73 17.70 9.89
C PHE A 44 1.93 18.72 10.69
N GLU A 45 2.25 20.01 10.52
CA GLU A 45 1.56 21.13 11.15
C GLU A 45 0.13 21.28 10.61
N GLU A 46 -0.11 21.04 9.32
CA GLU A 46 -1.47 21.05 8.74
C GLU A 46 -2.33 19.90 9.28
N LEU A 47 -1.73 18.71 9.50
CA LEU A 47 -2.41 17.58 10.13
C LEU A 47 -2.76 17.90 11.60
N GLU A 48 -1.82 18.46 12.36
CA GLU A 48 -2.03 18.88 13.76
C GLU A 48 -3.08 20.00 13.86
N ALA A 49 -3.03 20.99 12.98
CA ALA A 49 -4.02 22.06 12.90
C ALA A 49 -5.43 21.55 12.53
N ALA A 50 -5.51 20.43 11.82
CA ALA A 50 -6.77 19.72 11.54
C ALA A 50 -7.26 18.85 12.73
N GLY A 51 -6.52 18.84 13.85
CA GLY A 51 -6.87 18.11 15.08
C GLY A 51 -6.34 16.68 15.15
N ALA A 52 -5.39 16.30 14.29
CA ALA A 52 -4.76 14.99 14.37
C ALA A 52 -3.59 14.98 15.37
N VAL A 53 -3.40 13.86 16.06
CA VAL A 53 -2.16 13.56 16.78
C VAL A 53 -1.22 12.88 15.81
N VAL A 54 -0.18 13.58 15.35
CA VAL A 54 0.77 13.05 14.38
C VAL A 54 1.76 12.09 15.06
N GLN A 55 1.82 10.86 14.56
CA GLN A 55 2.82 9.86 14.94
C GLN A 55 3.69 9.52 13.73
N LYS A 56 5.01 9.55 13.91
CA LYS A 56 5.98 9.39 12.83
C LYS A 56 6.69 8.05 12.99
N HIS A 57 6.49 7.14 12.04
CA HIS A 57 7.10 5.81 12.06
C HIS A 57 7.63 5.39 10.69
N ASP A 58 8.90 4.99 10.65
CA ASP A 58 9.58 4.42 9.48
C ASP A 58 9.81 2.90 9.59
N LYS A 59 9.67 2.33 10.79
CA LYS A 59 9.81 0.89 11.05
C LYS A 59 8.46 0.20 11.22
N ALA A 60 8.51 -1.13 11.11
CA ALA A 60 7.37 -1.98 11.42
C ALA A 60 6.90 -1.73 12.86
N HIS A 61 5.60 -1.53 13.03
CA HIS A 61 4.97 -1.32 14.33
C HIS A 61 3.50 -1.71 14.25
N THR A 62 2.87 -1.87 15.42
CA THR A 62 1.48 -2.25 15.54
C THR A 62 0.60 -1.07 15.92
N VAL A 63 -0.68 -1.15 15.54
CA VAL A 63 -1.71 -0.16 15.88
C VAL A 63 -3.00 -0.87 16.29
N LEU A 64 -3.89 -0.12 16.97
CA LEU A 64 -5.17 -0.62 17.48
C LEU A 64 -5.01 -1.87 18.35
N ASP A 65 -4.29 -1.75 19.47
CA ASP A 65 -4.06 -2.85 20.43
C ASP A 65 -3.51 -4.13 19.76
N ASP A 66 -2.51 -3.97 18.91
CA ASP A 66 -1.85 -5.05 18.15
C ASP A 66 -2.72 -5.79 17.13
N PHE A 67 -3.90 -5.25 16.77
CA PHE A 67 -4.76 -5.84 15.74
C PHE A 67 -4.17 -5.72 14.33
N PHE A 68 -3.51 -4.60 14.04
CA PHE A 68 -2.91 -4.34 12.74
C PHE A 68 -1.43 -4.08 12.87
N LEU A 69 -0.67 -4.57 11.89
CA LEU A 69 0.73 -4.27 11.70
C LEU A 69 0.91 -3.38 10.47
N ILE A 70 1.72 -2.33 10.61
CA ILE A 70 2.20 -1.47 9.52
C ILE A 70 3.63 -1.88 9.20
N SER A 71 3.97 -2.08 7.92
CA SER A 71 5.22 -2.74 7.50
C SER A 71 6.53 -1.99 7.78
N GLY A 72 6.52 -0.66 7.73
CA GLY A 72 7.74 0.11 7.45
C GLY A 72 8.19 -0.09 5.99
N GLU A 73 9.47 0.18 5.70
CA GLU A 73 10.05 0.05 4.36
C GLU A 73 9.90 -1.36 3.79
N ILE A 74 9.41 -1.47 2.55
CA ILE A 74 9.16 -2.74 1.87
C ILE A 74 10.42 -3.19 1.09
N PRO A 75 11.07 -4.33 1.40
CA PRO A 75 12.27 -4.74 0.67
C PRO A 75 11.99 -5.09 -0.80
N ARG A 76 12.85 -4.65 -1.73
CA ARG A 76 12.79 -5.04 -3.15
C ARG A 76 13.48 -6.39 -3.35
N ARG A 77 12.72 -7.42 -3.70
CA ARG A 77 13.20 -8.82 -3.77
C ARG A 77 13.09 -9.42 -5.17
N THR A 78 12.37 -8.76 -6.07
CA THR A 78 12.15 -9.21 -7.44
C THR A 78 12.86 -8.29 -8.43
N PRO A 79 13.32 -8.82 -9.58
CA PRO A 79 13.94 -8.00 -10.62
C PRO A 79 12.91 -7.21 -11.46
N TYR A 80 11.62 -7.48 -11.30
CA TYR A 80 10.55 -6.92 -12.13
C TYR A 80 9.64 -5.93 -11.37
N GLU A 81 9.60 -5.93 -10.04
CA GLU A 81 8.90 -4.89 -9.26
C GLU A 81 9.93 -3.95 -8.62
N THR A 82 10.27 -2.89 -9.34
CA THR A 82 11.41 -2.00 -8.98
C THR A 82 11.00 -0.61 -8.54
N GLY A 83 9.71 -0.27 -8.55
CA GLY A 83 9.22 1.06 -8.21
C GLY A 83 8.29 1.68 -9.26
N LEU A 84 8.12 3.00 -9.16
CA LEU A 84 7.31 3.83 -10.02
C LEU A 84 8.19 4.57 -11.02
N LYS A 85 8.23 4.11 -12.28
CA LYS A 85 9.02 4.78 -13.34
C LYS A 85 8.63 6.25 -13.45
N HIS A 86 9.63 7.12 -13.53
CA HIS A 86 9.49 8.58 -13.63
C HIS A 86 8.84 9.25 -12.42
N GLY A 87 8.68 8.54 -11.29
CA GLY A 87 8.23 9.14 -10.03
C GLY A 87 9.20 10.23 -9.58
N MET A 88 8.67 11.38 -9.20
CA MET A 88 9.44 12.53 -8.71
C MET A 88 8.90 12.96 -7.35
N ARG A 89 9.79 13.49 -6.51
CA ARG A 89 9.42 14.18 -5.27
C ARG A 89 10.04 15.57 -5.21
N PHE A 90 9.37 16.46 -4.50
CA PHE A 90 9.88 17.78 -4.15
C PHE A 90 9.91 17.91 -2.63
N ASP A 91 11.06 18.36 -2.13
CA ASP A 91 11.27 18.67 -0.72
C ASP A 91 11.60 20.16 -0.59
N LYS A 92 10.79 20.91 0.18
CA LYS A 92 10.99 22.36 0.33
C LYS A 92 12.33 22.71 0.97
N SER A 93 12.91 21.80 1.78
CA SER A 93 14.23 21.95 2.38
C SER A 93 15.33 22.14 1.34
N ASP A 94 15.24 21.37 0.25
CA ASP A 94 16.25 21.33 -0.80
C ASP A 94 15.84 22.20 -2.00
N SER A 95 14.56 22.60 -2.05
CA SER A 95 13.97 23.44 -3.09
C SER A 95 14.18 22.87 -4.50
N GLU A 96 14.23 21.54 -4.61
CA GLU A 96 14.49 20.83 -5.85
C GLU A 96 13.59 19.61 -6.03
N TRP A 97 13.38 19.24 -7.29
CA TRP A 97 12.75 17.99 -7.66
C TRP A 97 13.82 16.90 -7.83
N THR A 98 13.64 15.79 -7.15
CA THR A 98 14.53 14.63 -7.24
C THR A 98 13.74 13.39 -7.64
N SER A 99 14.47 12.36 -8.12
CA SER A 99 13.88 11.07 -8.45
C SER A 99 13.30 10.44 -7.19
N ASP A 100 12.06 9.97 -7.30
CA ASP A 100 11.37 9.17 -6.29
C ASP A 100 10.78 7.90 -6.90
N GLU A 101 11.50 7.29 -7.84
CA GLU A 101 11.05 6.05 -8.45
C GLU A 101 10.93 4.93 -7.40
N SER A 102 11.72 5.00 -6.33
CA SER A 102 11.64 4.00 -5.27
C SER A 102 10.37 4.15 -4.42
N ILE A 103 9.93 5.35 -4.04
CA ILE A 103 8.84 5.54 -3.06
C ILE A 103 9.12 4.72 -1.78
N ILE A 104 10.21 5.07 -1.11
CA ILE A 104 10.72 4.30 0.04
C ILE A 104 9.80 4.37 1.26
N ASP A 105 8.98 5.42 1.34
CA ASP A 105 8.00 5.69 2.38
C ASP A 105 6.66 4.96 2.18
N GLU A 106 6.48 4.23 1.07
CA GLU A 106 5.32 3.35 0.89
C GLU A 106 5.30 2.23 1.93
N ARG A 107 4.13 2.02 2.54
CA ARG A 107 3.88 1.01 3.58
C ARG A 107 2.60 0.26 3.26
N PHE A 108 2.48 -0.96 3.76
CA PHE A 108 1.22 -1.71 3.77
C PHE A 108 0.74 -1.95 5.20
N ILE A 109 -0.54 -2.30 5.32
CA ILE A 109 -1.17 -2.71 6.58
C ILE A 109 -1.51 -4.19 6.47
N MET A 110 -1.36 -4.96 7.54
CA MET A 110 -1.82 -6.35 7.58
C MET A 110 -2.42 -6.70 8.93
N CYS A 111 -3.23 -7.74 8.96
CA CYS A 111 -3.68 -8.39 10.20
C CYS A 111 -3.67 -9.91 10.02
N ASN A 112 -3.61 -10.63 11.14
CA ASN A 112 -3.75 -12.08 11.17
C ASN A 112 -5.17 -12.44 11.62
N VAL A 113 -6.00 -12.90 10.68
CA VAL A 113 -7.37 -13.30 10.99
C VAL A 113 -7.35 -14.72 11.53
N LYS A 114 -7.91 -14.89 12.74
CA LYS A 114 -7.99 -16.17 13.44
C LYS A 114 -8.58 -17.26 12.52
N ASP A 115 -7.94 -18.42 12.49
CA ASP A 115 -8.32 -19.59 11.70
C ASP A 115 -8.33 -19.38 10.17
N LYS A 116 -7.79 -18.25 9.66
CA LYS A 116 -7.74 -17.91 8.23
C LYS A 116 -6.32 -17.61 7.75
N GLY A 117 -5.62 -16.72 8.45
CA GLY A 117 -4.27 -16.28 8.11
C GLY A 117 -4.14 -14.78 7.79
N ILE A 118 -3.08 -14.41 7.09
CA ILE A 118 -2.71 -13.02 6.84
C ILE A 118 -3.64 -12.38 5.81
N VAL A 119 -4.23 -11.26 6.19
CA VAL A 119 -4.90 -10.33 5.27
C VAL A 119 -4.02 -9.10 5.14
N MET A 120 -3.50 -8.86 3.94
CA MET A 120 -2.68 -7.69 3.61
C MET A 120 -3.49 -6.67 2.82
N LEU A 121 -3.42 -5.41 3.24
CA LEU A 121 -4.00 -4.25 2.59
C LEU A 121 -2.90 -3.32 2.09
N THR A 122 -2.95 -2.97 0.82
CA THR A 122 -1.99 -2.08 0.17
C THR A 122 -2.69 -0.94 -0.58
N GLY A 123 -2.06 0.23 -0.63
CA GLY A 123 -2.53 1.34 -1.45
C GLY A 123 -2.39 1.01 -2.94
N CYS A 124 -1.15 1.11 -3.46
CA CYS A 124 -0.87 0.82 -4.86
C CYS A 124 0.31 -0.15 -5.07
N SER A 125 1.12 -0.47 -4.06
CA SER A 125 2.23 -1.43 -4.15
C SER A 125 3.25 -1.07 -5.24
N HIS A 126 3.73 0.17 -5.23
CA HIS A 126 4.82 0.61 -6.11
C HIS A 126 6.12 -0.16 -5.85
N ALA A 127 6.40 -0.52 -4.60
CA ALA A 127 7.48 -1.44 -4.27
C ALA A 127 7.27 -2.87 -4.83
N GLY A 128 6.08 -3.18 -5.33
CA GLY A 128 5.70 -4.47 -5.88
C GLY A 128 4.74 -5.25 -5.01
N VAL A 129 3.66 -5.81 -5.58
CA VAL A 129 2.69 -6.61 -4.81
C VAL A 129 3.31 -7.93 -4.33
N VAL A 130 4.22 -8.54 -5.10
CA VAL A 130 4.96 -9.73 -4.68
C VAL A 130 5.92 -9.38 -3.55
N ASN A 131 6.68 -8.28 -3.69
CA ASN A 131 7.56 -7.78 -2.63
C ASN A 131 6.81 -7.47 -1.33
N CYS A 132 5.67 -6.76 -1.42
CA CYS A 132 4.79 -6.48 -0.28
C CYS A 132 4.35 -7.79 0.41
N THR A 133 3.82 -8.73 -0.37
CA THR A 133 3.26 -9.98 0.15
C THR A 133 4.32 -10.85 0.80
N GLN A 134 5.51 -10.97 0.19
CA GLN A 134 6.63 -11.69 0.79
C GLN A 134 7.08 -11.06 2.11
N HIS A 135 7.08 -9.73 2.18
CA HIS A 135 7.45 -9.02 3.40
C HIS A 135 6.38 -9.18 4.49
N ALA A 136 5.09 -9.16 4.15
CA ALA A 136 4.01 -9.43 5.10
C ALA A 136 4.14 -10.83 5.72
N LEU A 137 4.41 -11.84 4.90
CA LEU A 137 4.63 -13.22 5.37
C LEU A 137 5.88 -13.34 6.24
N GLU A 138 6.95 -12.60 5.93
CA GLU A 138 8.17 -12.55 6.74
C GLU A 138 7.92 -11.92 8.12
N LEU A 139 7.21 -10.78 8.17
CA LEU A 139 6.82 -10.12 9.42
C LEU A 139 5.89 -11.00 10.27
N ALA A 140 5.11 -11.87 9.63
CA ALA A 140 4.30 -12.90 10.29
C ALA A 140 5.09 -14.18 10.69
N GLY A 141 6.40 -14.24 10.47
CA GLY A 141 7.24 -15.40 10.80
C GLY A 141 7.13 -16.58 9.81
N ARG A 142 6.51 -16.38 8.65
CA ARG A 142 6.33 -17.36 7.55
C ARG A 142 5.59 -18.66 7.89
N SER A 143 5.01 -18.76 9.08
CA SER A 143 4.24 -19.92 9.53
C SER A 143 2.72 -19.74 9.33
N VAL A 144 2.28 -18.50 9.14
CA VAL A 144 0.87 -18.15 8.93
C VAL A 144 0.59 -18.12 7.41
N PRO A 145 -0.46 -18.80 6.92
CA PRO A 145 -0.79 -18.78 5.50
C PRO A 145 -1.27 -17.39 5.06
N LEU A 146 -1.11 -17.10 3.76
CA LEU A 146 -1.68 -15.91 3.13
C LEU A 146 -3.18 -16.14 2.88
N HIS A 147 -4.04 -15.37 3.51
CA HIS A 147 -5.48 -15.44 3.26
C HIS A 147 -5.91 -14.53 2.11
N ALA A 148 -5.60 -13.23 2.20
CA ALA A 148 -6.05 -12.25 1.22
C ALA A 148 -5.02 -11.14 0.95
N VAL A 149 -5.00 -10.66 -0.28
CA VAL A 149 -4.30 -9.41 -0.67
C VAL A 149 -5.30 -8.45 -1.28
N ILE A 150 -5.44 -7.28 -0.67
CA ILE A 150 -6.47 -6.28 -0.95
C ILE A 150 -5.81 -4.96 -1.34
N GLY A 151 -6.20 -4.38 -2.48
CA GLY A 151 -5.72 -3.05 -2.87
C GLY A 151 -5.24 -2.95 -4.31
N GLY A 152 -4.48 -1.89 -4.60
CA GLY A 152 -3.85 -1.69 -5.90
C GLY A 152 -2.52 -2.42 -6.02
N PHE A 153 -2.27 -3.04 -7.18
CA PHE A 153 -1.05 -3.82 -7.45
C PHE A 153 -0.10 -3.13 -8.44
N HIS A 154 -0.41 -1.90 -8.87
CA HIS A 154 0.33 -1.12 -9.86
C HIS A 154 0.63 -1.83 -11.21
N LEU A 155 -0.24 -2.74 -11.67
CA LEU A 155 -0.04 -3.50 -12.91
C LEU A 155 -0.79 -2.93 -14.13
N ALA A 156 -1.52 -1.82 -14.00
CA ALA A 156 -2.25 -1.23 -15.11
C ALA A 156 -1.33 -0.71 -16.23
N THR A 157 -0.16 -0.19 -15.84
CA THR A 157 0.84 0.44 -16.72
C THR A 157 2.10 -0.40 -16.90
N SER A 158 2.21 -1.54 -16.22
CA SER A 158 3.33 -2.47 -16.38
C SER A 158 3.35 -3.07 -17.79
N ASP A 159 4.56 -3.36 -18.30
CA ASP A 159 4.67 -4.17 -19.51
C ASP A 159 4.17 -5.61 -19.27
N THR A 160 3.96 -6.35 -20.36
CA THR A 160 3.40 -7.70 -20.29
C THR A 160 4.28 -8.65 -19.49
N ALA A 161 5.61 -8.56 -19.62
CA ALA A 161 6.54 -9.48 -18.96
C ALA A 161 6.56 -9.25 -17.45
N GLN A 162 6.56 -7.99 -17.02
CA GLN A 162 6.45 -7.60 -15.61
C GLN A 162 5.12 -8.09 -15.02
N MET A 163 4.00 -7.84 -15.71
CA MET A 163 2.67 -8.26 -15.25
C MET A 163 2.56 -9.78 -15.09
N GLU A 164 3.01 -10.54 -16.09
CA GLU A 164 2.97 -12.00 -16.05
C GLU A 164 3.87 -12.57 -14.96
N SER A 165 5.06 -12.00 -14.75
CA SER A 165 5.99 -12.40 -13.68
C SER A 165 5.40 -12.13 -12.30
N SER A 166 4.84 -10.94 -12.10
CA SER A 166 4.23 -10.52 -10.83
C SER A 166 3.03 -11.41 -10.49
N ILE A 167 2.15 -11.68 -11.45
CA ILE A 167 1.00 -12.57 -11.23
C ILE A 167 1.49 -13.98 -10.92
N LYS A 168 2.37 -14.55 -11.74
CA LYS A 168 2.89 -15.90 -11.54
C LYS A 168 3.45 -16.09 -10.13
N ASP A 169 4.25 -15.15 -9.65
CA ASP A 169 4.87 -15.27 -8.33
C ASP A 169 3.91 -14.93 -7.19
N LEU A 170 2.99 -13.98 -7.36
CA LEU A 170 1.91 -13.73 -6.40
C LEU A 170 1.06 -14.99 -6.18
N LEU A 171 0.73 -15.72 -7.26
CA LEU A 171 -0.05 -16.95 -7.18
C LEU A 171 0.72 -18.12 -6.53
N LYS A 172 2.06 -18.11 -6.56
CA LYS A 172 2.88 -19.08 -5.84
C LYS A 172 2.90 -18.85 -4.33
N LEU A 173 2.55 -17.64 -3.88
CA LEU A 173 2.36 -17.34 -2.46
C LEU A 173 1.02 -17.87 -1.92
N ASP A 174 0.25 -18.55 -2.77
CA ASP A 174 -0.97 -19.30 -2.46
C ASP A 174 -2.02 -18.53 -1.63
N PRO A 175 -2.39 -17.28 -2.04
CA PRO A 175 -3.48 -16.56 -1.40
C PRO A 175 -4.80 -17.33 -1.59
N ALA A 176 -5.64 -17.39 -0.54
CA ALA A 176 -6.98 -17.94 -0.69
C ALA A 176 -7.87 -17.09 -1.61
N VAL A 177 -7.75 -15.76 -1.52
CA VAL A 177 -8.47 -14.81 -2.38
C VAL A 177 -7.62 -13.58 -2.71
N LEU A 178 -7.90 -12.96 -3.86
CA LEU A 178 -7.28 -11.70 -4.28
C LEU A 178 -8.34 -10.64 -4.57
N LEU A 179 -8.11 -9.43 -4.06
CA LEU A 179 -9.01 -8.29 -4.21
C LEU A 179 -8.31 -7.13 -4.93
N PRO A 180 -7.94 -7.31 -6.22
CA PRO A 180 -7.28 -6.27 -6.99
C PRO A 180 -8.22 -5.10 -7.29
N GLY A 181 -7.88 -3.92 -6.79
CA GLY A 181 -8.58 -2.65 -6.98
C GLY A 181 -7.71 -1.58 -7.65
N HIS A 182 -8.22 -0.35 -7.67
CA HIS A 182 -7.45 0.86 -8.01
C HIS A 182 -6.53 0.73 -9.25
N CYS A 183 -5.21 0.76 -9.05
CA CYS A 183 -4.17 0.79 -10.08
C CYS A 183 -3.79 -0.59 -10.66
N THR A 184 -4.50 -1.68 -10.31
CA THR A 184 -4.16 -3.03 -10.81
C THR A 184 -4.45 -3.21 -12.31
N GLY A 185 -5.52 -2.60 -12.81
CA GLY A 185 -5.90 -2.69 -14.23
C GLY A 185 -6.55 -4.03 -14.65
N TRP A 186 -7.33 -3.99 -15.73
CA TRP A 186 -8.15 -5.13 -16.17
C TRP A 186 -7.33 -6.31 -16.72
N ARG A 187 -6.17 -6.03 -17.34
CA ARG A 187 -5.29 -7.06 -17.91
C ARG A 187 -4.77 -8.00 -16.83
N ALA A 188 -4.36 -7.44 -15.70
CA ALA A 188 -3.88 -8.23 -14.57
C ALA A 188 -5.00 -9.07 -13.95
N LYS A 189 -6.19 -8.50 -13.77
CA LYS A 189 -7.37 -9.25 -13.28
C LYS A 189 -7.70 -10.42 -14.22
N PHE A 190 -7.73 -10.19 -15.54
CA PHE A 190 -7.97 -11.26 -16.50
C PHE A 190 -6.89 -12.35 -16.47
N ALA A 191 -5.62 -11.97 -16.34
CA ALA A 191 -4.52 -12.93 -16.25
C ALA A 191 -4.57 -13.77 -14.95
N ILE A 192 -4.99 -13.18 -13.83
CA ILE A 192 -5.26 -13.92 -12.58
C ILE A 192 -6.38 -14.93 -12.79
N GLU A 193 -7.54 -14.48 -13.29
CA GLU A 193 -8.72 -15.34 -13.50
C GLU A 193 -8.42 -16.50 -14.46
N LYS A 194 -7.63 -16.24 -15.51
CA LYS A 194 -7.21 -17.29 -16.46
C LYS A 194 -6.31 -18.35 -15.82
N GLN A 195 -5.43 -17.98 -14.90
CA GLN A 195 -4.49 -18.91 -14.26
C GLN A 195 -5.08 -19.65 -13.05
N ARG A 196 -6.03 -19.01 -12.35
CA ARG A 196 -6.68 -19.49 -11.14
C ARG A 196 -8.12 -18.94 -11.07
N PRO A 197 -9.07 -19.60 -11.76
CA PRO A 197 -10.46 -19.17 -11.77
C PRO A 197 -11.09 -19.12 -10.37
N GLY A 198 -11.92 -18.11 -10.11
CA GLY A 198 -12.71 -18.00 -8.88
C GLY A 198 -11.96 -17.44 -7.66
N MET A 199 -10.70 -17.04 -7.80
CA MET A 199 -9.91 -16.44 -6.72
C MET A 199 -10.14 -14.93 -6.56
N LEU A 200 -10.67 -14.28 -7.59
CA LEU A 200 -10.92 -12.85 -7.58
C LEU A 200 -12.21 -12.52 -6.84
N VAL A 201 -12.11 -11.62 -5.87
CA VAL A 201 -13.26 -11.00 -5.21
C VAL A 201 -13.34 -9.52 -5.65
N PRO A 202 -14.53 -9.00 -6.01
CA PRO A 202 -14.67 -7.60 -6.41
C PRO A 202 -14.17 -6.62 -5.34
N CYS A 203 -13.37 -5.65 -5.77
CA CYS A 203 -12.85 -4.56 -4.94
C CYS A 203 -13.34 -3.23 -5.52
N SER A 204 -14.51 -2.78 -5.09
CA SER A 204 -15.17 -1.54 -5.54
C SER A 204 -15.78 -0.78 -4.36
N VAL A 205 -16.03 0.51 -4.56
CA VAL A 205 -16.65 1.38 -3.56
C VAL A 205 -17.99 0.79 -3.09
N GLY A 206 -18.24 0.82 -1.79
CA GLY A 206 -19.48 0.35 -1.16
C GLY A 206 -19.54 -1.15 -0.88
N TYR A 207 -18.48 -1.91 -1.16
CA TYR A 207 -18.43 -3.33 -0.82
C TYR A 207 -18.04 -3.57 0.65
N ASN A 208 -18.77 -4.48 1.28
CA ASN A 208 -18.43 -5.04 2.58
C ASN A 208 -18.00 -6.49 2.40
N ILE A 209 -16.87 -6.86 2.98
CA ILE A 209 -16.26 -8.17 2.82
C ILE A 209 -16.04 -8.76 4.21
N ILE A 210 -16.50 -9.99 4.40
CA ILE A 210 -16.48 -10.71 5.67
C ILE A 210 -15.77 -12.04 5.39
N PHE A 211 -14.77 -12.36 6.22
CA PHE A 211 -13.96 -13.58 6.13
C PHE A 211 -14.30 -14.55 7.25
#